data_AF-B7RMS9-F1
#
_entry.id   AF-B7RMS9-F1
#
_cell.length_a   1.000
_cell.length_b   1.000
_cell.length_c   1.000
_cell.angle_alpha   90.00
_cell.angle_beta   90.00
_cell.angle_gamma   90.00
#
_symmetry.space_group_name_H-M   'P 1'
#
loop_
_entity.id
_entity.type
_entity.pdbx_description
1 polymer ?
#
loop_
_entity_poly.entity_id
_entity_poly.type
_entity_poly.pdbx_seq_one_letter_code
_entity_poly.pdbx_strand_id
1 'polypeptide(L)'
;MLGAAPVSAQPSGTFHFADQAKLITMDPHQHTGGGSSYLRPVYQALFDRSPEGQIVPVLADAYEVDGTTIKVTLKSGIKFSDGSDLTAEVAAQNINRVIELGVNASMKLADKAEVTGENEITITLKGPDPSIV
;
A
#
# COMPACT_ATOMS: atom_id res chain seq x y z
N MET A 1 -37.75 12.40 -21.02
CA MET A 1 -36.99 11.25 -20.48
C MET A 1 -36.10 10.73 -21.59
N LEU A 2 -34.79 10.99 -21.54
CA LEU A 2 -33.81 10.45 -22.49
C LEU A 2 -33.17 9.21 -21.86
N GLY A 3 -33.40 8.03 -22.45
CA GLY A 3 -32.77 6.79 -22.06
C GLY A 3 -31.36 6.69 -22.65
N ALA A 4 -30.35 6.53 -21.79
CA ALA A 4 -29.01 6.16 -22.21
C ALA A 4 -29.00 4.68 -22.62
N ALA A 5 -28.52 4.39 -23.82
CA ALA A 5 -28.27 3.02 -24.24
C ALA A 5 -27.14 2.41 -23.37
N PRO A 6 -27.22 1.12 -23.00
CA PRO A 6 -26.16 0.47 -22.27
C PRO A 6 -24.93 0.35 -23.17
N VAL A 7 -23.82 0.97 -22.77
CA VAL A 7 -22.52 0.68 -23.37
C VAL A 7 -22.18 -0.76 -23.00
N SER A 8 -22.13 -1.67 -23.98
CA SER A 8 -21.58 -3.01 -23.75
C SER A 8 -20.07 -2.87 -23.61
N ALA A 9 -19.56 -2.82 -22.38
CA ALA A 9 -18.15 -3.08 -22.15
C ALA A 9 -17.89 -4.55 -22.50
N GLN A 10 -16.97 -4.81 -23.44
CA GLN A 10 -16.57 -6.17 -23.76
C GLN A 10 -15.69 -6.68 -22.59
N PRO A 11 -16.14 -7.64 -21.76
CA PRO A 11 -15.57 -7.89 -20.43
C PRO A 11 -14.30 -8.76 -20.46
N SER A 12 -13.66 -8.92 -21.61
CA SER A 12 -12.54 -9.84 -21.78
C SER A 12 -11.59 -9.38 -22.88
N GLY A 13 -10.29 -9.39 -22.58
CA GLY A 13 -9.23 -9.10 -23.54
C GLY A 13 -7.85 -9.26 -22.90
N THR A 14 -6.83 -9.40 -23.75
CA THR A 14 -5.43 -9.41 -23.32
C THR A 14 -4.86 -8.00 -23.52
N PHE A 15 -4.37 -7.39 -22.44
CA PHE A 15 -3.59 -6.16 -22.53
C PHE A 15 -2.11 -6.53 -22.67
N HIS A 16 -1.49 -6.11 -23.77
CA HIS A 16 -0.05 -6.24 -23.98
C HIS A 16 0.63 -4.92 -23.63
N PHE A 17 1.59 -4.96 -22.73
CA PHE A 17 2.45 -3.80 -22.42
C PHE A 17 3.91 -4.18 -22.52
N ALA A 18 4.75 -3.16 -22.70
CA ALA A 18 6.19 -3.28 -22.63
C ALA A 18 6.72 -2.21 -21.67
N ASP A 19 7.72 -2.58 -20.87
CA ASP A 19 8.46 -1.66 -20.03
C ASP A 19 9.89 -1.54 -20.60
N GLN A 20 10.48 -0.35 -20.51
CA GLN A 20 11.86 -0.12 -20.90
C GLN A 20 12.84 -0.81 -19.94
N ALA A 21 12.43 -1.03 -18.69
CA ALA A 21 13.25 -1.66 -17.67
C ALA A 21 12.84 -3.12 -17.43
N LYS A 22 13.87 -3.98 -17.27
CA LYS A 22 13.68 -5.37 -16.86
C LYS A 22 13.24 -5.42 -15.40
N LEU A 23 12.22 -6.23 -15.11
CA LEU A 23 11.86 -6.59 -13.74
C LEU A 23 13.01 -7.31 -13.04
N ILE A 24 13.44 -6.78 -11.89
CA ILE A 24 14.53 -7.35 -11.09
C ILE A 24 13.99 -8.37 -10.08
N THR A 25 12.89 -8.06 -9.41
CA THR A 25 12.25 -8.91 -8.39
C THR A 25 10.77 -8.56 -8.25
N MET A 26 9.94 -9.54 -7.87
CA MET A 26 8.54 -9.33 -7.47
C MET A 26 8.41 -8.93 -5.99
N ASP A 27 9.49 -8.95 -5.21
CA ASP A 27 9.47 -8.49 -3.82
C ASP A 27 9.47 -6.95 -3.77
N PRO A 28 8.36 -6.31 -3.36
CA PRO A 28 8.27 -4.85 -3.33
C PRO A 28 9.25 -4.21 -2.33
N HIS A 29 9.72 -4.94 -1.31
CA HIS A 29 10.67 -4.39 -0.33
C HIS A 29 12.12 -4.40 -0.81
N GLN A 30 12.43 -5.22 -1.81
CA GLN A 30 13.78 -5.35 -2.39
C GLN A 30 13.86 -4.78 -3.81
N HIS A 31 12.73 -4.35 -4.37
CA HIS A 31 12.68 -3.72 -5.66
C HIS A 31 13.41 -2.36 -5.63
N THR A 32 14.37 -2.18 -6.53
CA THR A 32 15.07 -0.91 -6.74
C THR A 32 15.13 -0.62 -8.24
N GLY A 33 14.76 0.60 -8.66
CA GLY A 33 14.85 1.02 -10.06
C GLY A 33 13.61 0.74 -10.92
N GLY A 34 13.83 0.41 -12.19
CA GLY A 34 12.76 0.28 -13.18
C GLY A 34 12.06 -1.09 -13.15
N GLY A 35 10.85 -1.17 -13.73
CA GLY A 35 10.01 -2.38 -13.67
C GLY A 35 9.00 -2.40 -12.52
N SER A 36 8.77 -1.28 -11.85
CA SER A 36 7.70 -1.17 -10.84
C SER A 36 6.30 -1.30 -11.44
N SER A 37 6.16 -1.11 -12.76
CA SER A 37 4.92 -1.32 -13.52
C SER A 37 4.38 -2.75 -13.41
N TYR A 38 5.27 -3.74 -13.22
CA TYR A 38 4.89 -5.15 -13.00
C TYR A 38 4.32 -5.40 -11.59
N LEU A 39 4.65 -4.55 -10.61
CA LEU A 39 4.19 -4.70 -9.22
C LEU A 39 2.80 -4.10 -8.98
N ARG A 40 2.49 -2.97 -9.64
CA ARG A 40 1.23 -2.23 -9.44
C ARG A 40 -0.05 -3.06 -9.65
N PRO A 41 -0.13 -4.01 -10.60
CA PRO A 41 -1.31 -4.87 -10.74
C PRO A 41 -1.46 -5.91 -9.64
N VAL A 42 -0.40 -6.21 -8.89
CA VAL A 42 -0.34 -7.31 -7.92
C VAL A 42 -0.45 -6.80 -6.48
N TYR A 43 0.09 -5.62 -6.19
CA TYR A 43 0.16 -5.06 -4.85
C TYR A 43 -0.60 -3.74 -4.75
N GLN A 44 -1.26 -3.51 -3.62
CA GLN A 44 -1.90 -2.25 -3.27
C GLN A 44 -1.26 -1.68 -2.00
N ALA A 45 -1.18 -0.35 -1.92
CA ALA A 45 -0.68 0.37 -0.76
C ALA A 45 -1.82 0.66 0.25
N LEU A 46 -1.47 1.07 1.47
CA LEU A 46 -2.46 1.53 2.46
C LEU A 46 -3.16 2.80 1.99
N PHE A 47 -2.39 3.73 1.44
CA PHE A 47 -2.83 5.00 0.86
C PHE A 47 -2.14 5.22 -0.49
N ASP A 48 -2.72 6.07 -1.33
CA ASP A 48 -2.12 6.51 -2.60
C ASP A 48 -2.16 8.04 -2.68
N ARG A 49 -1.59 8.63 -3.74
CA ARG A 49 -1.69 10.05 -4.04
C ARG A 49 -2.53 10.27 -5.29
N SER A 50 -3.56 11.10 -5.15
CA SER A 50 -4.35 11.62 -6.27
C SER A 50 -3.48 12.41 -7.26
N PRO A 51 -3.96 12.65 -8.50
CA PRO A 51 -3.28 13.53 -9.46
C PRO A 51 -2.99 14.93 -8.90
N GLU A 52 -3.81 15.40 -7.98
CA GLU A 52 -3.68 16.68 -7.27
C GLU A 52 -2.72 16.62 -6.07
N GLY A 53 -2.07 15.47 -5.85
CA GLY A 53 -1.08 15.25 -4.79
C GLY A 53 -1.68 15.00 -3.40
N GLN A 54 -3.01 14.93 -3.27
CA GLN A 54 -3.68 14.62 -2.01
C GLN A 54 -3.57 13.13 -1.70
N ILE A 55 -3.35 12.79 -0.43
CA ILE A 55 -3.35 11.41 0.06
C ILE A 55 -4.79 10.88 0.02
N VAL A 56 -4.99 9.71 -0.56
CA VAL A 56 -6.30 9.06 -0.72
C VAL A 56 -6.31 7.65 -0.11
N PRO A 57 -7.42 7.23 0.53
CA PRO A 57 -7.57 5.89 1.11
C PRO A 57 -7.54 4.77 0.06
N VAL A 58 -6.78 3.69 0.29
CA VAL A 58 -6.79 2.48 -0.57
C VAL A 58 -7.15 1.24 0.27
N LEU A 59 -6.20 0.66 1.00
CA LEU A 59 -6.43 -0.47 1.92
C LEU A 59 -6.69 0.00 3.37
N ALA A 60 -6.35 1.24 3.69
CA ALA A 60 -6.67 1.89 4.95
C ALA A 60 -7.78 2.93 4.75
N ASP A 61 -8.59 3.17 5.78
CA ASP A 61 -9.62 4.21 5.80
C ASP A 61 -9.06 5.57 6.22
N ALA A 62 -8.17 5.58 7.22
CA ALA A 62 -7.62 6.81 7.78
C ALA A 62 -6.28 6.57 8.47
N TYR A 63 -5.55 7.66 8.68
CA TYR A 63 -4.39 7.70 9.56
C TYR A 63 -4.42 8.94 10.45
N GLU A 64 -3.79 8.84 11.62
CA GLU A 64 -3.60 9.92 12.58
C GLU A 64 -2.11 9.99 12.95
N VAL A 65 -1.51 11.18 12.88
CA VAL A 65 -0.12 11.41 13.26
C VAL A 65 -0.09 12.18 14.57
N ASP A 66 0.52 11.61 15.60
CA ASP A 66 0.76 12.26 16.90
C ASP A 66 2.23 12.08 17.31
N GLY A 67 3.00 13.19 17.25
CA GLY A 67 4.42 13.22 17.57
C GLY A 67 5.25 12.24 16.74
N THR A 68 5.62 11.11 17.34
CA THR A 68 6.40 10.03 16.73
C THR A 68 5.57 8.76 16.52
N THR A 69 4.25 8.86 16.53
CA THR A 69 3.34 7.74 16.33
C THR A 69 2.40 8.01 15.17
N ILE A 70 2.15 6.98 14.36
CA ILE A 70 1.21 7.02 13.24
C ILE A 70 0.25 5.87 13.43
N LYS A 71 -0.99 6.20 13.73
CA LYS A 71 -2.07 5.23 13.87
C LYS A 71 -2.78 5.09 12.54
N VAL A 72 -2.94 3.86 12.05
CA VAL A 72 -3.56 3.56 10.76
C VAL A 72 -4.74 2.63 10.98
N THR A 73 -5.91 3.05 10.51
CA THR A 73 -7.14 2.25 10.52
C THR A 73 -7.31 1.57 9.18
N LEU A 74 -7.29 0.24 9.18
CA LEU A 74 -7.42 -0.62 8.00
C LEU A 74 -8.90 -0.83 7.64
N LYS A 75 -9.15 -1.03 6.34
CA LYS A 75 -10.47 -1.45 5.86
C LYS A 75 -10.74 -2.91 6.21
N SER A 76 -11.98 -3.20 6.58
CA SER A 76 -12.42 -4.56 6.87
C SER A 76 -12.84 -5.32 5.61
N GLY A 77 -12.76 -6.65 5.66
CA GLY A 77 -13.29 -7.54 4.61
C GLY A 77 -12.46 -7.62 3.33
N ILE A 78 -11.23 -7.10 3.35
CA ILE A 78 -10.29 -7.22 2.23
C ILE A 78 -9.63 -8.58 2.26
N LYS A 79 -9.54 -9.22 1.10
CA LYS A 79 -8.91 -10.52 0.89
C LYS A 79 -7.76 -10.45 -0.10
N PHE A 80 -6.73 -11.23 0.15
CA PHE A 80 -5.69 -11.53 -0.82
C PHE A 80 -6.20 -12.47 -1.92
N SER A 81 -5.43 -12.60 -3.00
CA SER A 81 -5.79 -13.45 -4.14
C SER A 81 -5.89 -14.94 -3.80
N ASP A 82 -5.31 -15.38 -2.68
CA ASP A 82 -5.42 -16.75 -2.17
C ASP A 82 -6.64 -16.96 -1.23
N GLY A 83 -7.42 -15.90 -0.98
CA GLY A 83 -8.61 -15.90 -0.14
C GLY A 83 -8.37 -15.61 1.35
N SER A 84 -7.10 -15.50 1.77
CA SER A 84 -6.76 -15.07 3.13
C SER A 84 -7.13 -13.61 3.37
N ASP A 85 -7.41 -13.25 4.64
CA ASP A 85 -7.82 -11.89 5.00
C ASP A 85 -6.61 -10.96 5.19
N LEU A 86 -6.77 -9.69 4.81
CA LEU A 86 -5.89 -8.62 5.25
C LEU A 86 -6.23 -8.28 6.70
N THR A 87 -5.40 -8.73 7.65
CA THR A 87 -5.54 -8.41 9.07
C THR A 87 -4.51 -7.36 9.52
N ALA A 88 -4.75 -6.76 10.69
CA ALA A 88 -3.80 -5.84 11.32
C ALA A 88 -2.43 -6.50 11.56
N GLU A 89 -2.40 -7.78 11.93
CA GLU A 89 -1.16 -8.53 12.13
C GLU A 89 -0.35 -8.64 10.83
N VAL A 90 -1.01 -8.98 9.71
CA VAL A 90 -0.35 -9.09 8.40
C VAL A 90 0.20 -7.73 7.96
N ALA A 91 -0.57 -6.66 8.15
CA ALA A 91 -0.13 -5.30 7.84
C ALA A 91 1.09 -4.88 8.70
N ALA A 92 1.04 -5.11 10.02
CA ALA A 92 2.15 -4.82 10.93
C ALA A 92 3.40 -5.64 10.59
N GLN A 93 3.26 -6.93 10.27
CA GLN A 93 4.37 -7.79 9.84
C GLN A 93 5.00 -7.29 8.54
N ASN A 94 4.19 -6.84 7.57
CA ASN A 94 4.70 -6.27 6.33
C ASN A 94 5.54 -5.01 6.59
N ILE A 95 5.03 -4.08 7.43
CA ILE A 95 5.76 -2.87 7.80
C ILE A 95 7.04 -3.20 8.57
N ASN A 96 7.00 -4.13 9.52
CA ASN A 96 8.18 -4.54 10.26
C ASN A 96 9.24 -5.18 9.35
N ARG A 97 8.83 -5.97 8.34
CA ARG A 97 9.77 -6.54 7.37
C ARG A 97 10.55 -5.47 6.61
N VAL A 98 9.90 -4.37 6.18
CA VAL A 98 10.62 -3.29 5.47
C VAL A 98 11.55 -2.52 6.40
N ILE A 99 11.16 -2.36 7.68
CA ILE A 99 12.00 -1.76 8.73
C ILE A 99 13.25 -2.62 8.97
N GLU A 100 13.09 -3.93 9.13
CA GLU A 100 14.18 -4.89 9.38
C GLU A 100 15.17 -4.95 8.21
N LEU A 101 14.68 -4.92 6.98
CA LEU A 101 15.53 -4.89 5.80
C LEU A 101 16.39 -3.61 5.74
N GLY A 102 15.88 -2.49 6.25
CA GLY A 102 16.62 -1.23 6.37
C GLY A 102 17.08 -0.60 5.04
N VAL A 103 16.59 -1.11 3.90
CA VAL A 103 16.97 -0.66 2.55
C VAL A 103 16.07 0.46 2.02
N ASN A 104 14.88 0.65 2.61
CA ASN A 104 13.95 1.68 2.19
C ASN A 104 14.24 3.00 2.93
N ALA A 105 14.74 3.99 2.20
CA ALA A 105 15.10 5.29 2.76
C ALA A 105 13.91 6.02 3.42
N SER A 106 12.69 5.86 2.89
CA SER A 106 11.47 6.48 3.45
C SER A 106 11.03 5.86 4.78
N MET A 107 11.50 4.65 5.09
CA MET A 107 11.17 3.95 6.35
C MET A 107 12.30 4.05 7.38
N LYS A 108 13.34 4.85 7.14
CA LYS A 108 14.55 4.90 7.97
C LYS A 108 14.28 5.28 9.44
N LEU A 109 13.29 6.15 9.67
CA LEU A 109 12.90 6.59 11.01
C LEU A 109 11.85 5.69 11.65
N ALA A 110 11.22 4.77 10.91
CA ALA A 110 10.30 3.82 11.51
C ALA A 110 11.06 2.83 12.40
N ASP A 111 10.53 2.61 13.59
CA ASP A 111 11.10 1.73 14.61
C ASP A 111 10.40 0.38 14.64
N LYS A 112 9.06 0.41 14.70
CA LYS A 112 8.21 -0.78 14.70
C LYS A 112 6.77 -0.43 14.31
N ALA A 113 6.04 -1.44 13.85
CA ALA A 113 4.59 -1.43 13.73
C ALA A 113 3.98 -2.50 14.63
N GLU A 114 2.91 -2.14 15.34
CA GLU A 114 2.22 -3.03 16.28
C GLU A 114 0.71 -2.97 16.05
N VAL A 115 0.02 -4.08 16.32
CA VAL A 115 -1.44 -4.12 16.32
C VAL A 115 -1.94 -3.41 17.58
N THR A 116 -2.77 -2.38 17.40
CA THR A 116 -3.35 -1.59 18.50
C THR A 116 -4.87 -1.67 18.58
N GLY A 117 -5.50 -2.34 17.60
CA GLY A 117 -6.93 -2.65 17.58
C GLY A 117 -7.25 -3.68 16.49
N GLU A 118 -8.51 -4.11 16.42
CA GLU A 118 -8.94 -5.18 15.50
C GLU A 118 -8.56 -4.93 14.03
N ASN A 119 -8.73 -3.68 13.57
CA ASN A 119 -8.33 -3.23 12.24
C ASN A 119 -7.38 -2.03 12.36
N GLU A 120 -6.51 -2.02 13.37
CA GLU A 120 -5.66 -0.87 13.63
C GLU A 120 -4.22 -1.29 13.91
N ILE A 121 -3.29 -0.58 13.25
CA ILE A 121 -1.87 -0.68 13.55
C ILE A 121 -1.34 0.70 13.96
N THR A 122 -0.34 0.70 14.83
CA THR A 122 0.43 1.90 15.18
C THR A 122 1.88 1.71 14.78
N ILE A 123 2.40 2.65 13.98
CA ILE A 123 3.80 2.74 13.60
C ILE A 123 4.48 3.74 14.54
N THR A 124 5.51 3.29 15.25
CA THR A 124 6.35 4.14 16.10
C THR A 124 7.60 4.56 15.33
N LEU A 125 7.97 5.82 15.44
CA LEU A 125 9.16 6.42 14.83
C LEU A 125 10.23 6.70 15.90
N LYS A 126 11.50 6.63 15.49
CA LYS A 126 12.68 6.98 16.31
C LYS A 126 12.80 8.49 16.56
N GLY A 127 12.08 9.30 15.78
CA GLY A 127 12.01 10.74 15.88
C GLY A 127 10.94 11.30 14.94
N PRO A 128 10.60 12.60 15.05
CA PRO A 128 9.59 13.22 14.19
C PRO A 128 9.98 13.14 12.71
N ASP A 129 9.05 12.71 11.86
CA ASP A 129 9.22 12.64 10.41
C ASP A 129 8.01 13.32 9.72
N PRO A 130 8.18 14.53 9.17
CA PRO A 130 7.09 15.21 8.47
C PRO A 130 6.80 14.65 7.08
N SER A 131 7.59 13.69 6.59
CA SER A 131 7.50 13.12 5.24
C SER A 131 6.95 11.69 5.19
N ILE A 132 6.64 11.11 6.34
CA ILE A 132 6.25 9.71 6.50
C ILE A 132 4.85 9.38 5.95
N VAL A 133 4.06 10.41 5.63
CA VAL A 133 2.74 10.35 4.98
C VAL A 133 2.70 11.27 3.77
#